data_AF-A0A1V5JPL9-F1
#
_entry.id   AF-A0A1V5JPL9-F1
#
_cell.length_a   1.000
_cell.length_b   1.000
_cell.length_c   1.000
_cell.angle_alpha   90.00
_cell.angle_beta   90.00
_cell.angle_gamma   90.00
#
_symmetry.space_group_name_H-M   'P 1'
#
loop_
_entity.id
_entity.type
_entity.pdbx_description
1 polymer ?
#
loop_
_entity_poly.entity_id
_entity_poly.type
_entity_poly.pdbx_seq_one_letter_code
_entity_poly.pdbx_strand_id
1 'polypeptide(L)'
;MVRRDFLFEAVRNIKPNNKKGEYYLTDILAMAETVVASPTLEACEANGINSQLQLAEAAALMQRRINLAHLEAGVCIHDPLNAYIGPQVSFGPDVTVWPGAQAYGRCIIGAGATLGPDCRLRDKDVAAGQVCG
;
A
#
# COMPACT_ATOMS: atom_id res chain seq x y z
N MET A 1 23.38 6.97 3.73
CA MET A 1 22.55 8.08 3.21
C MET A 1 23.35 8.82 2.13
N VAL A 2 22.77 9.09 0.95
CA VAL A 2 23.48 9.73 -0.18
C VAL A 2 23.67 11.22 0.11
N ARG A 3 24.89 11.74 -0.04
CA ARG A 3 25.18 13.17 0.14
C ARG A 3 24.65 13.98 -1.05
N ARG A 4 24.05 15.15 -0.75
CA ARG A 4 23.49 16.06 -1.76
C ARG A 4 24.52 16.47 -2.81
N ASP A 5 25.67 16.95 -2.37
CA ASP A 5 26.71 17.49 -3.27
C ASP A 5 27.22 16.42 -4.23
N PHE A 6 27.48 15.21 -3.71
CA PHE A 6 27.82 14.05 -4.52
C PHE A 6 26.75 13.73 -5.56
N LEU A 7 25.47 13.69 -5.17
CA LEU A 7 24.38 13.35 -6.10
C LEU A 7 24.32 14.34 -7.26
N PHE A 8 24.38 15.64 -7.00
CA PHE A 8 24.30 16.65 -8.05
C PHE A 8 25.54 16.65 -8.96
N GLU A 9 26.72 16.44 -8.40
CA GLU A 9 27.94 16.31 -9.18
C GLU A 9 27.92 15.06 -10.07
N ALA A 10 27.57 13.91 -9.50
CA ALA A 10 27.51 12.64 -10.22
C ALA A 10 26.47 12.67 -11.35
N VAL A 11 25.26 13.19 -11.09
CA VAL A 11 24.20 13.30 -12.10
C VAL A 11 24.62 14.18 -13.29
N ARG A 12 25.35 15.28 -13.06
CA ARG A 12 25.89 16.12 -14.15
C ARG A 12 26.91 15.41 -15.03
N ASN A 13 27.55 14.38 -14.49
CA ASN A 13 28.62 13.64 -15.16
C ASN A 13 28.15 12.38 -15.87
N ILE A 14 26.88 11.97 -15.73
CA ILE A 14 26.32 10.83 -16.47
C ILE A 14 26.38 11.13 -17.98
N LYS A 15 26.76 10.13 -18.78
CA LYS A 15 26.81 10.21 -20.23
C LYS A 15 25.91 9.15 -20.86
N PRO A 16 25.22 9.44 -21.97
CA PRO A 16 24.32 8.51 -22.63
C PRO A 16 25.08 7.51 -23.52
N ASN A 17 26.14 6.88 -22.99
CA ASN A 17 27.05 6.02 -23.74
C ASN A 17 26.57 4.56 -23.83
N ASN A 18 25.28 4.31 -23.65
CA ASN A 18 24.67 2.99 -23.79
C ASN A 18 24.00 2.81 -25.17
N LYS A 19 23.63 1.56 -25.49
CA LYS A 19 23.00 1.20 -26.77
C LYS A 19 21.68 1.93 -27.05
N LYS A 20 21.05 2.53 -26.04
CA LYS A 20 19.78 3.26 -26.15
C LYS A 20 19.97 4.79 -26.22
N GLY A 21 21.18 5.31 -25.93
CA GLY A 21 21.42 6.74 -25.82
C GLY A 21 20.72 7.39 -24.61
N GLU A 22 20.43 6.62 -23.56
CA GLU A 22 19.71 7.11 -22.37
C GLU A 22 20.68 7.43 -21.21
N TYR A 23 20.30 8.35 -20.32
CA TYR A 23 21.05 8.59 -19.08
C TYR A 23 20.57 7.62 -18.01
N TYR A 24 21.43 6.70 -17.56
CA TYR A 24 21.09 5.75 -16.50
C TYR A 24 21.52 6.29 -15.14
N LEU A 25 20.55 6.54 -14.25
CA LEU A 25 20.83 7.00 -12.88
C LEU A 25 21.73 6.01 -12.12
N THR A 26 21.70 4.73 -12.47
CA THR A 26 22.56 3.68 -11.89
C THR A 26 24.06 3.92 -12.11
N ASP A 27 24.44 4.71 -13.12
CA ASP A 27 25.85 4.97 -13.44
C ASP A 27 26.56 5.79 -12.36
N ILE A 28 25.83 6.52 -11.51
CA ILE A 28 26.41 7.25 -10.37
C ILE A 28 27.04 6.29 -9.35
N LEU A 29 26.62 5.02 -9.31
CA LEU A 29 27.20 4.03 -8.40
C LEU A 29 28.69 3.80 -8.69
N ALA A 30 29.10 3.89 -9.96
CA ALA A 30 30.51 3.78 -10.34
C ALA A 30 31.33 5.02 -9.96
N MET A 31 30.68 6.15 -9.69
CA MET A 31 31.32 7.40 -9.25
C MET A 31 31.40 7.51 -7.73
N ALA A 32 30.74 6.62 -6.99
CA ALA A 32 30.71 6.65 -5.54
C ALA A 32 31.98 6.00 -4.95
N GLU A 33 32.56 6.64 -3.93
CA GLU A 33 33.68 6.09 -3.16
C GLU A 33 33.27 4.84 -2.36
N THR A 34 32.01 4.80 -1.89
CA THR A 34 31.47 3.66 -1.13
C THR A 34 30.01 3.46 -1.48
N VAL A 35 29.64 2.20 -1.70
CA VAL A 35 28.26 1.76 -1.94
C VAL A 35 27.91 0.70 -0.90
N VAL A 36 26.78 0.89 -0.22
CA VAL A 36 26.25 -0.06 0.77
C VAL A 36 24.88 -0.52 0.32
N ALA A 37 24.67 -1.84 0.28
CA ALA A 37 23.36 -2.41 0.03
C ALA A 37 22.55 -2.41 1.33
N SER A 38 21.32 -1.88 1.27
CA SER A 38 20.34 -1.96 2.36
C SER A 38 19.18 -2.82 1.87
N PRO A 39 19.11 -4.12 2.23
CA PRO A 39 18.02 -4.97 1.78
C PRO A 39 16.69 -4.53 2.39
N THR A 40 15.60 -4.66 1.63
CA THR A 40 14.24 -4.56 2.19
C THR A 40 13.92 -5.82 2.99
N LEU A 41 13.08 -5.69 4.02
CA LEU A 41 12.61 -6.85 4.80
C LEU A 41 11.63 -7.71 3.99
N GLU A 42 10.86 -7.07 3.09
CA GLU A 42 9.95 -7.75 2.18
C GLU A 42 10.29 -7.42 0.73
N ALA A 43 10.50 -8.45 -0.09
CA ALA A 43 10.85 -8.29 -1.49
C ALA A 43 9.77 -7.55 -2.31
N CYS A 44 8.50 -7.70 -1.93
CA CYS A 44 7.37 -7.06 -2.59
C CYS A 44 7.35 -5.53 -2.45
N GLU A 45 8.04 -4.96 -1.46
CA GLU A 45 8.09 -3.52 -1.22
C GLU A 45 8.77 -2.75 -2.36
N ALA A 46 9.75 -3.38 -3.01
CA ALA A 46 10.50 -2.79 -4.12
C ALA A 46 10.03 -3.24 -5.51
N ASN A 47 8.96 -4.05 -5.60
CA ASN A 47 8.47 -4.54 -6.88
C ASN A 47 7.85 -3.40 -7.70
N GLY A 48 8.42 -3.16 -8.88
CA GLY A 48 7.81 -2.29 -9.89
C GLY A 48 6.58 -2.94 -10.52
N ILE A 49 5.61 -2.11 -10.92
CA ILE A 49 4.39 -2.54 -11.61
C ILE A 49 4.47 -2.08 -13.06
N ASN A 50 4.56 -3.05 -13.98
CA ASN A 50 4.67 -2.82 -15.42
C ASN A 50 3.58 -3.54 -16.23
N SER A 51 2.69 -4.29 -15.57
CA SER A 51 1.58 -5.00 -16.20
C SER A 51 0.34 -5.04 -15.32
N GLN A 52 -0.82 -5.32 -15.92
CA GLN A 52 -2.08 -5.49 -15.18
C GLN A 52 -2.04 -6.67 -14.21
N LEU A 53 -1.32 -7.74 -14.56
CA LEU A 53 -1.11 -8.88 -13.67
C LEU A 53 -0.34 -8.45 -12.41
N GLN A 54 0.76 -7.72 -12.58
CA GLN A 54 1.57 -7.20 -11.46
C GLN A 54 0.76 -6.22 -10.60
N LEU A 55 -0.12 -5.43 -11.22
CA LEU A 55 -1.02 -4.53 -10.48
C LEU A 55 -2.00 -5.32 -9.60
N ALA A 56 -2.60 -6.39 -10.14
CA ALA A 56 -3.51 -7.23 -9.39
C ALA A 56 -2.82 -7.93 -8.20
N GLU A 57 -1.60 -8.43 -8.41
CA GLU A 57 -0.77 -9.04 -7.36
C GLU A 57 -0.43 -8.05 -6.25
N ALA A 58 0.00 -6.83 -6.61
CA ALA A 58 0.30 -5.77 -5.67
C ALA A 58 -0.94 -5.31 -4.88
N ALA A 59 -2.09 -5.19 -5.55
CA ALA A 59 -3.35 -4.83 -4.92
C ALA A 59 -3.80 -5.89 -3.91
N ALA A 60 -3.72 -7.18 -4.25
CA ALA A 60 -4.06 -8.27 -3.33
C ALA A 60 -3.17 -8.27 -2.08
N LEU A 61 -1.86 -8.04 -2.26
CA LEU A 61 -0.92 -7.94 -1.16
C LEU A 61 -1.24 -6.74 -0.24
N MET A 62 -1.56 -5.58 -0.83
CA MET A 62 -1.95 -4.41 -0.06
C MET A 62 -3.28 -4.61 0.68
N GLN A 63 -4.28 -5.22 0.03
CA GLN A 63 -5.57 -5.52 0.65
C GLN A 63 -5.39 -6.41 1.89
N ARG A 64 -4.55 -7.45 1.77
CA ARG A 64 -4.21 -8.32 2.89
C ARG A 64 -3.56 -7.55 4.02
N ARG A 65 -2.58 -6.68 3.73
CA ARG A 65 -1.91 -5.83 4.75
C ARG A 65 -2.91 -4.93 5.49
N ILE A 66 -3.81 -4.27 4.77
CA ILE A 66 -4.83 -3.39 5.36
C ILE A 66 -5.76 -4.19 6.28
N ASN A 67 -6.28 -5.31 5.81
CA ASN A 67 -7.20 -6.11 6.61
C ASN A 67 -6.52 -6.70 7.85
N LEU A 68 -5.27 -7.15 7.74
CA LEU A 68 -4.48 -7.60 8.88
C LEU A 68 -4.26 -6.50 9.91
N ALA A 69 -3.92 -5.29 9.48
CA ALA A 69 -3.76 -4.15 10.38
C ALA A 69 -5.06 -3.84 11.16
N HIS A 70 -6.23 -3.97 10.52
CA HIS A 70 -7.50 -3.79 11.20
C HIS A 70 -7.86 -4.93 12.17
N LEU A 71 -7.54 -6.18 11.82
CA LEU A 71 -7.67 -7.31 12.74
C LEU A 71 -6.79 -7.12 13.99
N GLU A 72 -5.54 -6.69 13.80
CA GLU A 72 -4.60 -6.40 14.89
C GLU A 72 -5.08 -5.22 15.76
N ALA A 73 -5.80 -4.28 15.17
CA ALA A 73 -6.45 -3.16 15.87
C ALA A 73 -7.78 -3.54 16.55
N GLY A 74 -8.21 -4.81 16.50
CA GLY A 74 -9.38 -5.32 17.20
C GLY A 74 -10.70 -5.31 16.41
N VAL A 75 -10.67 -5.04 15.11
CA VAL A 75 -11.85 -5.18 14.24
C VAL A 75 -12.11 -6.66 13.98
N CYS A 76 -13.37 -7.11 14.08
CA CYS A 76 -13.73 -8.47 13.72
C CYS A 76 -14.01 -8.57 12.22
N ILE A 77 -13.07 -9.09 11.43
CA ILE A 77 -13.26 -9.36 10.00
C ILE A 77 -13.42 -10.87 9.81
N HIS A 78 -14.62 -11.32 9.45
CA HIS A 78 -14.95 -12.75 9.34
C HIS A 78 -14.18 -13.47 8.22
N ASP A 79 -13.99 -12.80 7.08
CA ASP A 79 -13.18 -13.31 5.97
C ASP A 79 -12.27 -12.21 5.43
N PRO A 80 -11.02 -12.13 5.93
CA PRO A 80 -10.06 -11.11 5.53
C PRO A 80 -9.59 -11.22 4.08
N LEU A 81 -9.82 -12.34 3.41
CA LEU A 81 -9.50 -12.51 1.98
C LEU A 81 -10.64 -11.98 1.09
N ASN A 82 -11.85 -11.87 1.63
CA ASN A 82 -13.04 -11.41 0.91
C ASN A 82 -13.63 -10.10 1.45
N ALA A 83 -12.92 -9.37 2.30
CA ALA A 83 -13.26 -8.00 2.70
C ALA A 83 -12.40 -6.99 1.93
N TYR A 84 -13.01 -5.93 1.41
CA TYR A 84 -12.33 -4.94 0.58
C TYR A 84 -12.35 -3.56 1.24
N ILE A 85 -11.33 -3.30 2.03
CA ILE A 85 -11.18 -2.08 2.83
C ILE A 85 -10.06 -1.22 2.24
N GLY A 86 -10.38 0.04 1.95
CA GLY A 86 -9.42 1.03 1.49
C GLY A 86 -8.56 1.60 2.63
N PRO A 87 -7.36 2.13 2.33
CA PRO A 87 -6.39 2.59 3.34
C PRO A 87 -6.83 3.86 4.10
N GLN A 88 -7.93 4.50 3.70
CA GLN A 88 -8.48 5.70 4.33
C GLN A 88 -9.71 5.41 5.20
N VAL A 89 -10.09 4.14 5.33
CA VAL A 89 -11.18 3.70 6.20
C VAL A 89 -10.67 3.55 7.62
N SER A 90 -11.45 4.06 8.57
CA SER A 90 -11.16 3.92 10.00
C SER A 90 -12.32 3.24 10.72
N PHE A 91 -11.99 2.44 11.72
CA PHE A 91 -12.95 1.69 12.52
C PHE A 91 -12.84 2.10 13.98
N GLY A 92 -14.00 2.28 14.62
CA GLY A 92 -14.12 2.27 16.07
C GLY A 92 -13.97 0.85 16.63
N PRO A 93 -13.91 0.72 17.97
CA PRO A 93 -13.83 -0.58 18.63
C PRO A 93 -15.08 -1.44 18.36
N ASP A 94 -14.93 -2.76 18.48
CA ASP A 94 -16.01 -3.75 18.40
C ASP A 94 -16.78 -3.76 17.06
N VAL A 95 -16.18 -3.25 15.97
CA VAL A 95 -16.80 -3.33 14.64
C VAL A 95 -16.71 -4.74 14.09
N THR A 96 -17.79 -5.20 13.46
CA THR A 96 -17.86 -6.48 12.73
C THR A 96 -17.96 -6.25 11.22
N VAL A 97 -17.18 -6.99 10.45
CA VAL A 97 -17.15 -6.93 8.98
C VAL A 97 -17.37 -8.33 8.42
N TRP A 98 -18.44 -8.48 7.65
CA TRP A 98 -18.81 -9.73 6.99
C TRP A 98 -18.18 -9.88 5.59
N PRO A 99 -18.09 -11.11 5.06
CA PRO A 99 -17.50 -11.37 3.75
C PRO A 99 -18.20 -10.58 2.64
N GLY A 100 -17.44 -10.11 1.66
CA GLY A 100 -17.95 -9.32 0.53
C GLY A 100 -18.10 -7.83 0.80
N ALA A 101 -18.02 -7.38 2.06
CA ALA A 101 -18.12 -5.97 2.42
C ALA A 101 -17.01 -5.13 1.76
N GLN A 102 -17.39 -3.96 1.24
CA GLN A 102 -16.51 -3.04 0.52
C GLN A 102 -16.63 -1.64 1.10
N ALA A 103 -15.52 -1.08 1.58
CA ALA A 103 -15.46 0.29 2.09
C ALA A 103 -14.28 1.03 1.47
N TYR A 104 -14.55 2.11 0.74
CA TYR A 104 -13.53 2.87 0.01
C TYR A 104 -13.66 4.38 0.22
N GLY A 105 -12.57 5.10 -0.04
CA GLY A 105 -12.49 6.54 0.20
C GLY A 105 -12.42 6.84 1.70
N ARG A 106 -12.89 8.01 2.10
CA ARG A 106 -12.89 8.42 3.51
C ARG A 106 -14.17 7.98 4.19
N CYS A 107 -14.08 6.89 4.96
CA CYS A 107 -15.19 6.39 5.77
C CYS A 107 -14.76 6.24 7.23
N ILE A 108 -15.61 6.70 8.14
CA ILE A 108 -15.50 6.49 9.58
C ILE A 108 -16.60 5.53 10.00
N ILE A 109 -16.21 4.35 10.48
CA ILE A 109 -17.13 3.31 10.93
C ILE A 109 -17.17 3.35 12.45
N GLY A 110 -18.30 3.78 13.03
CA GLY A 110 -18.45 3.97 14.47
C GLY A 110 -18.36 2.67 15.27
N ALA A 111 -18.12 2.80 16.58
CA ALA A 111 -17.98 1.67 17.49
C ALA A 111 -19.19 0.73 17.47
N GLY A 112 -18.97 -0.58 17.52
CA GLY A 112 -20.02 -1.59 17.52
C GLY A 112 -20.84 -1.69 16.22
N ALA A 113 -20.46 -0.96 15.16
CA ALA A 113 -21.14 -1.04 13.88
C ALA A 113 -20.92 -2.41 13.21
N THR A 114 -21.81 -2.79 12.30
CA THR A 114 -21.69 -4.01 11.50
C THR A 114 -21.74 -3.67 10.02
N LEU A 115 -20.70 -4.04 9.28
CA LEU A 115 -20.69 -4.07 7.82
C LEU A 115 -21.15 -5.45 7.37
N GLY A 116 -22.38 -5.54 6.87
CA GLY A 116 -22.99 -6.77 6.40
C GLY A 116 -22.38 -7.31 5.11
N PRO A 117 -22.78 -8.53 4.71
CA PRO A 117 -22.28 -9.15 3.49
C PRO A 117 -22.53 -8.28 2.26
N ASP A 118 -21.57 -8.21 1.36
CA ASP A 118 -21.64 -7.46 0.09
C ASP A 118 -22.00 -5.95 0.21
N CYS A 119 -22.01 -5.39 1.42
CA CYS A 119 -22.31 -3.97 1.64
C CYS A 119 -21.27 -3.09 0.93
N ARG A 120 -21.69 -1.94 0.41
CA ARG A 120 -20.80 -1.02 -0.32
C ARG A 120 -20.87 0.39 0.25
N LEU A 121 -19.74 0.86 0.73
CA LEU A 121 -19.54 2.20 1.26
C LEU A 121 -18.48 2.93 0.45
N ARG A 122 -18.79 4.18 0.10
CA ARG A 122 -17.83 5.08 -0.51
C ARG A 122 -18.04 6.48 0.04
N ASP A 123 -16.99 7.04 0.64
CA ASP A 123 -16.99 8.40 1.20
C ASP A 123 -18.20 8.66 2.12
N LYS A 124 -18.53 7.66 2.94
CA LYS A 124 -19.73 7.66 3.79
C LYS A 124 -19.43 7.01 5.14
N ASP A 125 -19.79 7.74 6.20
CA ASP A 125 -19.65 7.28 7.58
C ASP A 125 -20.81 6.37 7.99
N VAL A 126 -20.53 5.49 8.96
CA VAL A 126 -21.52 4.61 9.60
C VAL A 126 -21.55 4.95 11.08
N ALA A 127 -22.74 5.22 11.61
CA ALA A 127 -22.89 5.58 13.02
C ALA A 127 -22.57 4.39 13.94
N ALA A 128 -22.24 4.69 15.20
CA ALA A 128 -22.00 3.65 16.21
C ALA A 128 -23.24 2.74 16.38
N GLY A 129 -23.00 1.43 16.49
CA GLY A 129 -24.04 0.40 16.63
C GLY A 129 -24.91 0.19 15.38
N GLN A 130 -24.67 0.92 14.29
CA GLN A 130 -25.46 0.80 13.07
C GLN A 130 -25.07 -0.45 12.28
N VAL A 131 -26.07 -1.12 11.71
CA VAL A 131 -25.87 -2.21 10.75
C VAL A 131 -26.04 -1.65 9.33
N CYS A 132 -25.03 -1.84 8.49
CA CYS A 132 -25.09 -1.58 7.05
C CYS A 132 -25.31 -2.91 6.32
N GLY A 133 -26.43 -3.05 5.64
CA GLY A 133 -26.73 -4.18 4.74
C GLY A 133 -26.66 -3.78 3.28
#